data_AF-A0A7J4V321-F1
#
_entry.id   AF-A0A7J4V321-F1
#
_cell.length_a   1.000
_cell.length_b   1.000
_cell.length_c   1.000
_cell.angle_alpha   90.00
_cell.angle_beta   90.00
_cell.angle_gamma   90.00
#
_symmetry.space_group_name_H-M   'P 1'
#
loop_
_entity.id
_entity.type
_entity.pdbx_description
1 polymer ?
#
loop_
_entity_poly.entity_id
_entity_poly.type
_entity_poly.pdbx_seq_one_letter_code
_entity_poly.pdbx_strand_id
1 'polypeptide(L)'
;MARTDDIKVKSVMTTSPVTVEVDDTVSDAIAMIRRHRVKELPVLSKGVPVGLVSYTSFIERRSVPINAKVSSIMLPVSKLKEDDSVLDAAELLVASGIRGAPVMRGNRLVGFVSRTDLIRLMPSISEMRRLTVRDIMTSEPQSVTPDEFISRAQVVMEGLNEKALPVIGDGGRLVGVVGMTEVMDTIWSPKGDTPQRSPRPPRKVFDGRTRTQITVGGIMTRNVVSVSPDETLGRVVDLMLDRGLSTLFVTEDERLVGVVDQSDLMAQLLSLRPRDQVFVQISGMTIHEPDVLDGLYSLIGKAMKRVAKMDRPRVFYLHVTTYDTEGLASKFSLRVRLNTDGAMYYVKGAGWDLYKAMSDVLEALETKVRREKEKSLDRRKGR
;
A
#
# COMPACT_ATOMS: atom_id res chain seq x y z
N MET A 1 -31.94 -2.51 -3.94
CA MET A 1 -30.52 -2.42 -4.34
C MET A 1 -29.80 -3.63 -3.77
N ALA A 2 -28.99 -4.32 -4.56
CA ALA A 2 -28.30 -5.53 -4.11
C ALA A 2 -27.31 -5.21 -2.98
N ARG A 3 -27.14 -6.11 -2.00
CA ARG A 3 -26.09 -5.94 -0.98
C ARG A 3 -24.74 -6.09 -1.65
N THR A 4 -23.69 -5.44 -1.15
CA THR A 4 -22.35 -5.53 -1.76
C THR A 4 -21.83 -6.96 -1.85
N ASP A 5 -22.21 -7.85 -0.91
CA ASP A 5 -21.92 -9.29 -0.97
C ASP A 5 -22.54 -10.02 -2.18
N ASP A 6 -23.59 -9.47 -2.78
CA ASP A 6 -24.27 -10.06 -3.94
C ASP A 6 -23.55 -9.73 -5.27
N ILE A 7 -22.68 -8.71 -5.27
CA ILE A 7 -21.91 -8.31 -6.46
C ILE A 7 -20.81 -9.35 -6.68
N LYS A 8 -20.84 -10.00 -7.84
CA LYS A 8 -19.91 -11.08 -8.18
C LYS A 8 -18.68 -10.58 -8.92
N VAL A 9 -17.55 -11.22 -8.66
CA VAL A 9 -16.26 -10.97 -9.34
C VAL A 9 -16.41 -10.95 -10.87
N LYS A 10 -17.16 -11.89 -11.46
CA LYS A 10 -17.39 -11.93 -12.91
C LYS A 10 -18.02 -10.68 -13.51
N SER A 11 -18.74 -9.88 -12.71
CA SER A 11 -19.39 -8.66 -13.18
C SER A 11 -18.45 -7.45 -13.23
N VAL A 12 -17.25 -7.57 -12.66
CA VAL A 12 -16.33 -6.44 -12.45
C VAL A 12 -14.92 -6.73 -12.96
N MET A 13 -14.57 -8.01 -13.17
CA MET A 13 -13.27 -8.42 -13.67
C MET A 13 -12.97 -7.88 -15.07
N THR A 14 -11.70 -7.62 -15.33
CA THR A 14 -11.21 -7.45 -16.70
C THR A 14 -11.22 -8.82 -17.37
N THR A 15 -12.03 -8.96 -18.43
CA THR A 15 -12.04 -10.15 -19.30
C THR A 15 -10.81 -10.13 -20.21
N SER A 16 -10.16 -11.29 -20.38
CA SER A 16 -8.92 -11.42 -21.17
C SER A 16 -7.74 -10.62 -20.59
N PRO A 17 -7.26 -10.99 -19.39
CA PRO A 17 -6.16 -10.28 -18.76
C PRO A 17 -4.87 -10.43 -19.58
N VAL A 18 -4.02 -9.41 -19.48
CA VAL A 18 -2.67 -9.47 -20.02
C VAL A 18 -1.85 -10.42 -19.15
N THR A 19 -1.20 -11.41 -19.76
CA THR A 19 -0.44 -12.45 -19.06
C THR A 19 0.95 -12.64 -19.69
N VAL A 20 1.80 -13.39 -18.99
CA VAL A 20 3.08 -13.92 -19.48
C VAL A 20 3.19 -15.40 -19.13
N GLU A 21 3.98 -16.17 -19.87
CA GLU A 21 4.28 -17.56 -19.56
C GLU A 21 5.52 -17.68 -18.65
N VAL A 22 5.65 -18.80 -17.93
CA VAL A 22 6.78 -19.08 -17.02
C VAL A 22 8.17 -19.03 -17.69
N ASP A 23 8.21 -19.24 -19.01
CA ASP A 23 9.42 -19.27 -19.83
C ASP A 23 9.71 -17.93 -20.53
N ASP A 24 8.77 -16.97 -20.50
CA ASP A 24 9.01 -15.62 -21.00
C ASP A 24 10.15 -14.95 -20.22
N THR A 25 10.81 -13.96 -20.81
CA THR A 25 11.89 -13.25 -20.14
C THR A 25 11.38 -12.14 -19.23
N VAL A 26 12.20 -11.75 -18.24
CA VAL A 26 11.94 -10.57 -17.40
C VAL A 26 11.73 -9.31 -18.26
N SER A 27 12.50 -9.14 -19.35
CA SER A 27 12.31 -8.04 -20.30
C SER A 27 10.95 -8.06 -20.99
N ASP A 28 10.43 -9.23 -21.36
CA ASP A 28 9.10 -9.35 -21.96
C ASP A 28 8.02 -8.92 -20.97
N ALA A 29 8.10 -9.38 -19.71
CA ALA A 29 7.16 -8.99 -18.66
C ALA A 29 7.18 -7.48 -18.40
N ILE A 30 8.37 -6.86 -18.34
CA ILE A 30 8.52 -5.39 -18.21
C ILE A 30 7.88 -4.67 -19.41
N ALA A 31 8.12 -5.16 -20.63
CA ALA A 31 7.56 -4.57 -21.84
C ALA A 31 6.02 -4.67 -21.83
N MET A 32 5.46 -5.80 -21.44
CA MET A 32 4.01 -6.01 -21.34
C MET A 32 3.37 -5.09 -20.30
N ILE A 33 3.96 -4.97 -19.11
CA ILE A 33 3.51 -4.03 -18.06
C ILE A 33 3.48 -2.59 -18.58
N ARG A 34 4.55 -2.14 -19.26
CA ARG A 34 4.65 -0.77 -19.80
C ARG A 34 3.67 -0.52 -20.94
N ARG A 35 3.58 -1.46 -21.88
CA ARG A 35 2.73 -1.34 -23.07
C ARG A 35 1.26 -1.29 -22.69
N HIS A 36 0.85 -2.15 -21.77
CA HIS A 36 -0.54 -2.26 -21.36
C HIS A 36 -0.90 -1.40 -20.15
N ARG A 37 0.08 -0.68 -19.57
CA ARG A 37 -0.08 0.17 -18.38
C ARG A 37 -0.75 -0.56 -17.20
N VAL A 38 -0.44 -1.85 -17.06
CA VAL A 38 -0.91 -2.70 -15.97
C VAL A 38 0.13 -2.73 -14.85
N LYS A 39 -0.30 -2.91 -13.60
CA LYS A 39 0.62 -2.92 -12.45
C LYS A 39 1.16 -4.32 -12.14
N GLU A 40 0.46 -5.36 -12.56
CA GLU A 40 0.75 -6.76 -12.28
C GLU A 40 0.31 -7.63 -13.47
N LEU A 41 0.99 -8.76 -13.67
CA LEU A 41 0.70 -9.75 -14.71
C LEU A 41 0.59 -11.14 -14.08
N PRO A 42 -0.50 -11.88 -14.30
CA PRO A 42 -0.53 -13.32 -14.05
C PRO A 42 0.52 -14.03 -14.90
N VAL A 43 1.29 -14.90 -14.25
CA VAL A 43 2.26 -15.79 -14.88
C VAL A 43 1.61 -17.15 -15.05
N LEU A 44 1.54 -17.63 -16.28
CA LEU A 44 0.90 -18.88 -16.65
C LEU A 44 1.94 -19.97 -16.86
N SER A 45 1.56 -21.20 -16.54
CA SER A 45 2.23 -22.41 -16.99
C SER A 45 1.19 -23.28 -17.67
N LYS A 46 1.35 -23.49 -18.99
CA LYS A 46 0.39 -24.27 -19.80
C LYS A 46 -1.04 -23.74 -19.66
N GLY A 47 -1.21 -22.41 -19.65
CA GLY A 47 -2.51 -21.74 -19.53
C GLY A 47 -3.09 -21.67 -18.10
N VAL A 48 -2.40 -22.21 -17.09
CA VAL A 48 -2.83 -22.15 -15.68
C VAL A 48 -2.03 -21.08 -14.94
N PRO A 49 -2.67 -20.13 -14.22
CA PRO A 49 -1.94 -19.18 -13.39
C PRO A 49 -1.18 -19.88 -12.27
N VAL A 50 0.13 -19.68 -12.23
CA VAL A 50 1.04 -20.24 -11.21
C VAL A 50 1.79 -19.16 -10.44
N GLY A 51 1.85 -17.93 -10.95
CA GLY A 51 2.44 -16.81 -10.23
C GLY A 51 1.90 -15.45 -10.65
N LEU A 52 2.46 -14.42 -10.04
CA LEU A 52 2.27 -13.01 -10.35
C LEU A 52 3.65 -12.33 -10.47
N VAL A 53 3.77 -11.41 -11.41
CA VAL A 53 4.90 -10.50 -11.50
C VAL A 53 4.41 -9.05 -11.50
N SER A 54 5.12 -8.19 -10.78
CA SER A 54 4.80 -6.78 -10.62
C SER A 54 6.05 -5.91 -10.69
N TYR A 55 5.89 -4.59 -10.72
CA TYR A 55 7.02 -3.66 -10.54
C TYR A 55 7.84 -3.95 -9.28
N THR A 56 7.17 -4.30 -8.17
CA THR A 56 7.83 -4.66 -6.92
C THR A 56 8.71 -5.91 -7.09
N SER A 57 8.24 -6.92 -7.82
CA SER A 57 8.99 -8.13 -8.11
C SER A 57 10.32 -7.84 -8.83
N PHE A 58 10.33 -6.89 -9.78
CA PHE A 58 11.56 -6.50 -10.48
C PHE A 58 12.52 -5.69 -9.62
N ILE A 59 11.99 -4.78 -8.77
CA ILE A 59 12.80 -3.94 -7.88
C ILE A 59 13.48 -4.79 -6.81
N GLU A 60 12.72 -5.71 -6.19
CA GLU A 60 13.21 -6.60 -5.14
C GLU A 60 14.23 -7.62 -5.67
N ARG A 61 14.06 -8.07 -6.92
CA ARG A 61 14.93 -9.09 -7.55
C ARG A 61 15.81 -8.52 -8.67
N ARG A 62 16.26 -7.27 -8.52
CA ARG A 62 17.06 -6.55 -9.53
C ARG A 62 18.41 -7.20 -9.92
N SER A 63 18.93 -8.12 -9.10
CA SER A 63 20.14 -8.89 -9.42
C SER A 63 19.87 -9.93 -10.50
N VAL A 64 18.61 -10.28 -10.74
CA VAL A 64 18.21 -11.21 -11.78
C VAL A 64 18.37 -10.53 -13.15
N PRO A 65 19.13 -11.13 -14.08
CA PRO A 65 19.28 -10.59 -15.43
C PRO A 65 17.95 -10.42 -16.15
N ILE A 66 17.81 -9.37 -16.97
CA ILE A 66 16.57 -9.10 -17.71
C ILE A 66 16.20 -10.19 -18.73
N ASN A 67 17.18 -10.98 -19.17
CA ASN A 67 16.98 -12.13 -20.06
C ASN A 67 16.67 -13.44 -19.31
N ALA A 68 16.67 -13.43 -17.97
CA ALA A 68 16.25 -14.58 -17.18
C ALA A 68 14.75 -14.83 -17.35
N LYS A 69 14.32 -16.06 -17.03
CA LYS A 69 12.90 -16.45 -17.10
C LYS A 69 12.08 -15.78 -16.00
N VAL A 70 10.84 -15.41 -16.31
CA VAL A 70 9.88 -14.83 -15.35
C VAL A 70 9.66 -15.76 -14.15
N SER A 71 9.69 -17.07 -14.35
CA SER A 71 9.58 -18.06 -13.26
C SER A 71 10.62 -17.88 -12.14
N SER A 72 11.76 -17.25 -12.40
CA SER A 72 12.79 -16.96 -11.38
C SER A 72 12.44 -15.79 -10.46
N ILE A 73 11.49 -14.94 -10.85
CA ILE A 73 11.10 -13.74 -10.12
C ILE A 73 9.62 -13.65 -9.78
N MET A 74 8.80 -14.59 -10.25
CA MET A 74 7.37 -14.58 -9.93
C MET A 74 7.13 -14.86 -8.44
N LEU A 75 6.05 -14.31 -7.91
CA LEU A 75 5.53 -14.66 -6.59
C LEU A 75 4.36 -15.63 -6.74
N PRO A 76 4.13 -16.55 -5.78
CA PRO A 76 2.91 -17.34 -5.75
C PRO A 76 1.65 -16.46 -5.82
N VAL A 77 0.61 -16.93 -6.51
CA VAL A 77 -0.62 -16.17 -6.72
C VAL A 77 -1.83 -16.86 -6.12
N SER A 78 -2.57 -16.10 -5.30
CA SER A 78 -3.92 -16.47 -4.86
C SER A 78 -4.92 -16.27 -6.00
N LYS A 79 -5.85 -17.22 -6.17
CA LYS A 79 -6.83 -17.25 -7.27
C LYS A 79 -8.24 -17.00 -6.73
N LEU A 80 -9.05 -16.29 -7.49
CA LEU A 80 -10.48 -16.10 -7.22
C LEU A 80 -11.31 -17.01 -8.14
N LYS A 81 -12.51 -17.37 -7.70
CA LYS A 81 -13.55 -17.94 -8.57
C LYS A 81 -14.42 -16.81 -9.12
N GLU A 82 -14.98 -17.01 -10.31
CA GLU A 82 -15.80 -15.98 -10.95
C GLU A 82 -17.10 -15.64 -10.18
N ASP A 83 -17.58 -16.56 -9.35
CA ASP A 83 -18.78 -16.41 -8.50
C ASP A 83 -18.46 -15.98 -7.05
N ASP A 84 -17.19 -15.75 -6.73
CA ASP A 84 -16.80 -15.09 -5.47
C ASP A 84 -17.40 -13.68 -5.42
N SER A 85 -17.67 -13.17 -4.22
CA SER A 85 -18.15 -11.79 -4.07
C SER A 85 -17.01 -10.79 -4.25
N VAL A 86 -17.34 -9.54 -4.58
CA VAL A 86 -16.35 -8.45 -4.59
C VAL A 86 -15.70 -8.20 -3.23
N LEU A 87 -16.38 -8.56 -2.13
CA LEU A 87 -15.81 -8.48 -0.79
C LEU A 87 -14.82 -9.62 -0.51
N ASP A 88 -15.06 -10.83 -1.04
CA ASP A 88 -14.06 -11.92 -0.99
C ASP A 88 -12.81 -11.56 -1.78
N ALA A 89 -12.99 -10.93 -2.95
CA ALA A 89 -11.88 -10.39 -3.74
C ALA A 89 -11.12 -9.31 -2.95
N ALA A 90 -11.82 -8.32 -2.39
CA ALA A 90 -11.20 -7.27 -1.58
C ALA A 90 -10.37 -7.84 -0.42
N GLU A 91 -10.90 -8.85 0.26
CA GLU A 91 -10.27 -9.52 1.38
C GLU A 91 -8.99 -10.23 0.97
N LEU A 92 -9.06 -11.04 -0.10
CA LEU A 92 -7.90 -11.73 -0.64
C LEU A 92 -6.80 -10.75 -1.05
N LEU A 93 -7.15 -9.65 -1.72
CA LEU A 93 -6.17 -8.64 -2.15
C LEU A 93 -5.52 -7.89 -0.97
N VAL A 94 -6.27 -7.62 0.09
CA VAL A 94 -5.73 -6.94 1.28
C VAL A 94 -4.87 -7.90 2.10
N ALA A 95 -5.40 -9.08 2.43
CA ALA A 95 -4.71 -10.07 3.26
C ALA A 95 -3.43 -10.60 2.61
N SER A 96 -3.46 -10.88 1.30
CA SER A 96 -2.28 -11.34 0.56
C SER A 96 -1.32 -10.20 0.16
N GLY A 97 -1.68 -8.93 0.40
CA GLY A 97 -0.86 -7.78 0.02
C GLY A 97 -0.69 -7.54 -1.48
N ILE A 98 -1.40 -8.28 -2.33
CA ILE A 98 -1.36 -8.17 -3.80
C ILE A 98 -2.31 -7.09 -4.31
N ARG A 99 -2.11 -6.60 -5.54
CA ARG A 99 -2.97 -5.54 -6.13
C ARG A 99 -4.03 -6.09 -7.07
N GLY A 100 -3.92 -7.35 -7.47
CA GLY A 100 -4.93 -8.07 -8.21
C GLY A 100 -4.71 -9.58 -8.19
N ALA A 101 -5.73 -10.30 -8.66
CA ALA A 101 -5.75 -11.76 -8.67
C ALA A 101 -6.41 -12.31 -9.94
N PRO A 102 -5.90 -13.43 -10.50
CA PRO A 102 -6.55 -14.15 -11.59
C PRO A 102 -7.88 -14.75 -11.13
N VAL A 103 -8.86 -14.68 -12.03
CA VAL A 103 -10.21 -15.23 -11.84
C VAL A 103 -10.36 -16.50 -12.66
N MET A 104 -10.81 -17.56 -11.99
CA MET A 104 -10.93 -18.90 -12.53
C MET A 104 -12.41 -19.31 -12.69
N ARG A 105 -12.70 -20.02 -13.79
CA ARG A 105 -13.90 -20.85 -13.96
C ARG A 105 -13.42 -22.31 -14.07
N GLY A 106 -13.57 -23.07 -12.99
CA GLY A 106 -12.90 -24.37 -12.87
C GLY A 106 -11.38 -24.20 -12.98
N ASN A 107 -10.75 -24.88 -13.94
CA ASN A 107 -9.31 -24.77 -14.19
C ASN A 107 -8.93 -23.71 -15.24
N ARG A 108 -9.90 -22.97 -15.79
CA ARG A 108 -9.66 -21.99 -16.85
C ARG A 108 -9.56 -20.59 -16.29
N LEU A 109 -8.50 -19.85 -16.67
CA LEU A 109 -8.42 -18.41 -16.45
C LEU A 109 -9.48 -17.69 -17.30
N VAL A 110 -10.37 -16.94 -16.66
CA VAL A 110 -11.46 -16.20 -17.33
C VAL A 110 -11.38 -14.69 -17.15
N GLY A 111 -10.57 -14.21 -16.22
CA GLY A 111 -10.43 -12.78 -15.98
C GLY A 111 -9.34 -12.45 -14.96
N PHE A 112 -9.25 -11.18 -14.62
CA PHE A 112 -8.42 -10.66 -13.55
C PHE A 112 -9.16 -9.55 -12.83
N VAL A 113 -9.09 -9.53 -11.49
CA VAL A 113 -9.64 -8.45 -10.67
C VAL A 113 -8.48 -7.75 -9.98
N SER A 114 -8.41 -6.44 -10.16
CA SER A 114 -7.51 -5.54 -9.47
C SER A 114 -8.24 -4.69 -8.42
N ARG A 115 -7.48 -4.07 -7.52
CA ARG A 115 -8.02 -3.03 -6.60
C ARG A 115 -8.73 -1.92 -7.38
N THR A 116 -8.23 -1.56 -8.56
CA THR A 116 -8.84 -0.54 -9.42
C THR A 116 -10.26 -0.94 -9.85
N ASP A 117 -10.46 -2.21 -10.19
CA ASP A 117 -11.78 -2.72 -10.59
C ASP A 117 -12.77 -2.66 -9.43
N LEU A 118 -12.32 -2.99 -8.22
CA LEU A 118 -13.14 -2.93 -7.00
C LEU A 118 -13.44 -1.47 -6.59
N ILE A 119 -12.43 -0.59 -6.66
CA ILE A 119 -12.56 0.84 -6.33
C ILE A 119 -13.53 1.54 -7.27
N ARG A 120 -13.52 1.17 -8.57
CA ARG A 120 -14.45 1.72 -9.58
C ARG A 120 -15.93 1.51 -9.23
N LEU A 121 -16.24 0.49 -8.43
CA LEU A 121 -17.62 0.19 -8.01
C LEU A 121 -18.11 1.06 -6.86
N MET A 122 -17.19 1.56 -6.03
CA MET A 122 -17.53 2.23 -4.77
C MET A 122 -18.53 3.38 -4.92
N PRO A 123 -18.45 4.26 -5.95
CA PRO A 123 -19.44 5.32 -6.14
C PRO A 123 -20.87 4.84 -6.46
N SER A 124 -21.02 3.58 -6.86
CA SER A 124 -22.32 2.94 -7.13
C SER A 124 -22.89 2.22 -5.91
N ILE A 125 -22.12 2.07 -4.84
CA ILE A 125 -22.55 1.44 -3.58
C ILE A 125 -23.23 2.50 -2.71
N SER A 126 -24.50 2.28 -2.38
CA SER A 126 -25.35 3.25 -1.68
C SER A 126 -24.80 3.71 -0.33
N GLU A 127 -24.22 2.78 0.43
CA GLU A 127 -23.61 3.01 1.73
C GLU A 127 -22.39 3.94 1.64
N MET A 128 -21.68 3.90 0.51
CA MET A 128 -20.44 4.65 0.29
C MET A 128 -20.65 5.99 -0.39
N ARG A 129 -21.76 6.17 -1.12
CA ARG A 129 -22.08 7.40 -1.84
C ARG A 129 -22.09 8.66 -0.99
N ARG A 130 -22.37 8.53 0.31
CA ARG A 130 -22.45 9.65 1.26
C ARG A 130 -21.12 9.94 1.96
N LEU A 131 -20.10 9.11 1.77
CA LEU A 131 -18.80 9.31 2.40
C LEU A 131 -18.08 10.49 1.75
N THR A 132 -17.52 11.34 2.60
CA THR A 132 -16.64 12.45 2.23
C THR A 132 -15.18 12.02 2.36
N VAL A 133 -14.27 12.82 1.82
CA VAL A 133 -12.82 12.68 2.03
C VAL A 133 -12.50 12.67 3.52
N ARG A 134 -13.13 13.55 4.31
CA ARG A 134 -12.93 13.63 5.76
C ARG A 134 -13.26 12.33 6.49
N ASP A 135 -14.25 11.56 6.00
CA ASP A 135 -14.67 10.30 6.61
C ASP A 135 -13.68 9.15 6.34
N ILE A 136 -12.88 9.25 5.28
CA ILE A 136 -12.01 8.16 4.81
C ILE A 136 -10.51 8.50 4.88
N MET A 137 -10.16 9.77 5.05
CA MET A 137 -8.77 10.21 5.04
C MET A 137 -8.03 9.80 6.30
N THR A 138 -6.75 9.51 6.12
CA THR A 138 -5.79 9.46 7.21
C THR A 138 -5.40 10.88 7.58
N SER A 139 -5.66 11.25 8.82
CA SER A 139 -5.20 12.54 9.39
C SER A 139 -3.72 12.45 9.76
N GLU A 140 -3.02 13.59 9.73
CA GLU A 140 -1.60 13.69 10.10
C GLU A 140 -0.67 12.73 9.31
N PRO A 141 -0.73 12.72 7.96
CA PRO A 141 0.15 11.89 7.15
C PRO A 141 1.63 12.20 7.41
N GLN A 142 2.46 11.16 7.37
CA GLN A 142 3.91 11.35 7.35
C GLN A 142 4.30 12.16 6.11
N SER A 143 5.19 13.12 6.29
CA SER A 143 5.66 14.03 5.24
C SER A 143 7.18 14.17 5.30
N VAL A 144 7.72 14.79 4.25
CA VAL A 144 9.12 15.22 4.16
C VAL A 144 9.19 16.69 3.76
N THR A 145 10.31 17.36 3.99
CA THR A 145 10.53 18.74 3.54
C THR A 145 11.42 18.77 2.27
N PRO A 146 11.39 19.87 1.48
CA PRO A 146 12.23 19.98 0.29
C PRO A 146 13.73 19.87 0.56
N ASP A 147 14.19 20.24 1.76
CA ASP A 147 15.61 20.27 2.14
C ASP A 147 16.09 18.96 2.76
N GLU A 148 15.18 18.08 3.18
CA GLU A 148 15.54 16.73 3.63
C GLU A 148 16.15 15.90 2.48
N PHE A 149 17.07 14.99 2.81
CA PHE A 149 17.68 14.10 1.84
C PHE A 149 16.76 12.94 1.45
N ILE A 150 16.92 12.41 0.23
CA ILE A 150 16.12 11.26 -0.27
C ILE A 150 16.20 10.01 0.63
N SER A 151 17.28 9.85 1.40
CA SER A 151 17.44 8.77 2.39
C SER A 151 16.37 8.83 3.49
N ARG A 152 15.93 10.04 3.87
CA ARG A 152 14.83 10.22 4.81
C ARG A 152 13.51 9.73 4.21
N ALA A 153 13.23 10.12 2.96
CA ALA A 153 12.04 9.67 2.24
C ALA A 153 12.02 8.14 2.11
N GLN A 154 13.15 7.51 1.79
CA GLN A 154 13.31 6.06 1.76
C GLN A 154 12.93 5.41 3.10
N VAL A 155 13.50 5.90 4.22
CA VAL A 155 13.20 5.35 5.55
C VAL A 155 11.72 5.47 5.89
N VAL A 156 11.06 6.57 5.50
CA VAL A 156 9.61 6.72 5.72
C VAL A 156 8.81 5.75 4.85
N MET A 157 9.11 5.66 3.55
CA MET A 157 8.38 4.82 2.59
C MET A 157 8.52 3.31 2.88
N GLU A 158 9.72 2.83 3.18
CA GLU A 158 9.99 1.40 3.50
C GLU A 158 9.19 0.93 4.72
N GLY A 159 8.75 1.85 5.58
CA GLY A 159 8.13 1.47 6.84
C GLY A 159 6.66 1.15 6.86
N LEU A 160 5.98 1.58 5.82
CA LEU A 160 4.54 1.79 5.89
C LEU A 160 3.82 1.36 4.62
N ASN A 161 4.54 0.81 3.64
CA ASN A 161 4.01 0.51 2.31
C ASN A 161 3.42 1.76 1.61
N GLU A 162 3.87 2.95 2.03
CA GLU A 162 3.49 4.25 1.47
C GLU A 162 4.22 4.43 0.14
N LYS A 163 3.45 4.65 -0.92
CA LYS A 163 4.00 4.71 -2.29
C LYS A 163 4.37 6.13 -2.70
N ALA A 164 3.87 7.11 -1.97
CA ALA A 164 4.14 8.53 -2.18
C ALA A 164 4.11 9.27 -0.84
N LEU A 165 5.01 10.24 -0.68
CA LEU A 165 5.06 11.12 0.47
C LEU A 165 4.76 12.56 0.05
N PRO A 166 3.93 13.29 0.81
CA PRO A 166 3.76 14.71 0.61
C PRO A 166 5.03 15.46 1.01
N VAL A 167 5.41 16.42 0.18
CA VAL A 167 6.50 17.35 0.47
C VAL A 167 5.92 18.65 0.99
N ILE A 168 6.30 19.01 2.21
CA ILE A 168 5.74 20.12 2.96
C ILE A 168 6.77 21.23 3.10
N GLY A 169 6.43 22.40 2.56
CA GLY A 169 7.23 23.60 2.66
C GLY A 169 6.87 24.44 3.89
N ASP A 170 7.38 25.67 3.91
CA ASP A 170 7.13 26.60 5.00
C ASP A 170 5.64 26.82 5.27
N GLY A 171 5.31 26.92 6.56
CA GLY A 171 3.94 27.15 7.00
C GLY A 171 3.01 25.95 6.78
N GLY A 172 3.52 24.75 6.49
CA GLY A 172 2.69 23.53 6.37
C GLY A 172 2.00 23.35 5.02
N ARG A 173 2.40 24.12 4.00
CA ARG A 173 1.85 24.03 2.65
C ARG A 173 2.37 22.81 1.90
N LEU A 174 1.50 22.16 1.14
CA LEU A 174 1.86 21.08 0.24
C LEU A 174 2.54 21.66 -1.01
N VAL A 175 3.85 21.45 -1.15
CA VAL A 175 4.67 22.03 -2.24
C VAL A 175 5.15 21.00 -3.25
N GLY A 176 4.94 19.71 -2.97
CA GLY A 176 5.31 18.63 -3.88
C GLY A 176 4.89 17.25 -3.38
N VAL A 177 5.18 16.25 -4.19
CA VAL A 177 5.08 14.82 -3.85
C VAL A 177 6.33 14.11 -4.32
N VAL A 178 6.79 13.14 -3.53
CA VAL A 178 7.86 12.22 -3.93
C VAL A 178 7.32 10.79 -3.85
N GLY A 179 7.43 10.03 -4.94
CA GLY A 179 7.02 8.64 -5.00
C GLY A 179 8.19 7.68 -4.83
N MET A 180 7.89 6.43 -4.49
CA MET A 180 8.89 5.37 -4.35
C MET A 180 9.67 5.19 -5.66
N THR A 181 9.03 5.31 -6.82
CA THR A 181 9.71 5.20 -8.11
C THR A 181 10.75 6.30 -8.31
N GLU A 182 10.42 7.55 -8.01
CA GLU A 182 11.38 8.67 -8.11
C GLU A 182 12.55 8.49 -7.13
N VAL A 183 12.27 8.03 -5.90
CA VAL A 183 13.31 7.70 -4.91
C VAL A 183 14.20 6.58 -5.42
N MET A 184 13.61 5.46 -5.88
CA MET A 184 14.36 4.31 -6.37
C MET A 184 15.19 4.66 -7.60
N ASP A 185 14.62 5.33 -8.60
CA ASP A 185 15.32 5.71 -9.84
C ASP A 185 16.55 6.59 -9.54
N THR A 186 16.43 7.48 -8.55
CA THR A 186 17.51 8.36 -8.11
C THR A 186 18.62 7.61 -7.38
N ILE A 187 18.24 6.68 -6.49
CA ILE A 187 19.20 5.88 -5.71
C ILE A 187 19.88 4.82 -6.59
N TRP A 188 19.17 4.26 -7.57
CA TRP A 188 19.57 3.04 -8.28
C TRP A 188 19.95 3.21 -9.74
N SER A 189 19.81 4.39 -10.39
CA SER A 189 20.19 4.58 -11.80
C SER A 189 21.58 4.00 -12.12
N PRO A 190 21.68 2.92 -12.92
CA PRO A 190 22.92 2.54 -13.58
C PRO A 190 23.22 3.60 -14.65
N LYS A 191 24.50 3.86 -14.93
CA LYS A 191 24.87 4.62 -16.13
C LYS A 191 24.23 3.92 -17.34
N GLY A 192 23.32 4.58 -18.07
CA GLY A 192 23.03 4.13 -19.44
C GLY A 192 21.63 4.41 -19.99
N ASP A 193 20.55 4.22 -19.26
CA ASP A 193 19.21 4.29 -19.87
C ASP A 193 18.16 4.81 -18.90
N THR A 194 17.59 5.99 -19.20
CA THR A 194 16.36 6.46 -18.56
C THR A 194 15.45 7.14 -19.59
N PRO A 195 14.14 6.82 -19.61
CA PRO A 195 13.18 7.41 -20.53
C PRO A 195 12.95 8.90 -20.29
N GLN A 196 12.66 9.59 -21.38
CA GLN A 196 12.76 11.02 -21.64
C GLN A 196 11.70 11.92 -20.96
N ARG A 197 11.26 11.63 -19.73
CA ARG A 197 10.15 12.39 -19.08
C ARG A 197 10.46 13.09 -17.75
N SER A 198 11.60 12.84 -17.11
CA SER A 198 11.97 13.56 -15.89
C SER A 198 12.97 14.69 -16.18
N PRO A 199 12.90 15.85 -15.50
CA PRO A 199 13.92 16.89 -15.61
C PRO A 199 15.29 16.29 -15.28
N ARG A 200 16.25 16.40 -16.21
CA ARG A 200 17.62 15.92 -15.97
C ARG A 200 18.22 16.70 -14.80
N PRO A 201 18.68 16.06 -13.70
CA PRO A 201 19.53 16.74 -12.74
C PRO A 201 20.88 17.08 -13.40
N PRO A 202 21.57 18.15 -12.95
CA PRO A 202 22.80 18.63 -13.56
C PRO A 202 23.91 17.56 -13.58
N ARG A 203 24.58 17.46 -14.72
CA ARG A 203 25.55 16.41 -15.14
C ARG A 203 26.82 16.23 -14.29
N LYS A 204 27.03 16.97 -13.19
CA LYS A 204 28.34 17.10 -12.53
C LYS A 204 28.48 16.45 -11.15
N VAL A 205 27.61 15.52 -10.76
CA VAL A 205 27.63 14.97 -9.39
C VAL A 205 27.39 13.46 -9.40
N PHE A 206 28.35 12.66 -9.86
CA PHE A 206 28.18 11.19 -9.90
C PHE A 206 29.45 10.43 -9.53
N ASP A 207 29.71 10.39 -8.22
CA ASP A 207 30.40 9.30 -7.52
C ASP A 207 29.41 8.70 -6.50
N GLY A 208 29.50 7.40 -6.21
CA GLY A 208 28.58 6.65 -5.34
C GLY A 208 28.46 7.21 -3.90
N ARG A 209 29.39 8.07 -3.49
CA ARG A 209 29.36 8.82 -2.22
C ARG A 209 28.40 10.03 -2.22
N THR A 210 27.92 10.49 -3.38
CA THR A 210 27.12 11.74 -3.49
C THR A 210 25.60 11.52 -3.56
N ARG A 211 25.12 10.28 -3.69
CA ARG A 211 23.68 9.96 -3.76
C ARG A 211 22.92 10.28 -2.46
N THR A 212 23.60 10.25 -1.32
CA THR A 212 23.06 10.61 0.00
C THR A 212 22.81 12.10 0.20
N GLN A 213 23.29 12.96 -0.71
CA GLN A 213 23.13 14.42 -0.64
C GLN A 213 22.06 14.98 -1.57
N ILE A 214 21.35 14.12 -2.32
CA ILE A 214 20.24 14.58 -3.15
C ILE A 214 19.08 14.93 -2.22
N THR A 215 18.56 16.14 -2.35
CA THR A 215 17.42 16.61 -1.57
C THR A 215 16.11 16.16 -2.21
N VAL A 216 15.08 16.00 -1.39
CA VAL A 216 13.71 15.70 -1.83
C VAL A 216 13.23 16.75 -2.84
N GLY A 217 13.52 18.03 -2.60
CA GLY A 217 13.16 19.13 -3.49
C GLY A 217 13.77 19.04 -4.89
N GLY A 218 14.88 18.31 -5.04
CA GLY A 218 15.54 18.05 -6.31
C GLY A 218 14.85 17.00 -7.19
N ILE A 219 14.00 16.15 -6.61
CA ILE A 219 13.32 15.05 -7.32
C ILE A 219 11.79 15.10 -7.21
N MET A 220 11.23 15.94 -6.34
CA MET A 220 9.79 16.01 -6.12
C MET A 220 9.03 16.50 -7.36
N THR A 221 7.82 15.98 -7.53
CA THR A 221 6.83 16.52 -8.47
C THR A 221 6.08 17.67 -7.81
N ARG A 222 6.11 18.86 -8.41
CA ARG A 222 5.53 20.09 -7.83
C ARG A 222 4.02 20.25 -8.06
N ASN A 223 3.51 19.70 -9.16
CA ASN A 223 2.08 19.79 -9.50
C ASN A 223 1.32 18.69 -8.79
N VAL A 224 1.00 18.93 -7.52
CA VAL A 224 0.30 17.96 -6.68
C VAL A 224 -1.21 18.05 -6.94
N VAL A 225 -1.82 16.90 -7.21
CA VAL A 225 -3.28 16.79 -7.23
C VAL A 225 -3.74 16.59 -5.79
N SER A 226 -4.54 17.52 -5.28
CA SER A 226 -5.15 17.42 -3.96
C SER A 226 -6.68 17.45 -4.04
N VAL A 227 -7.30 17.06 -2.93
CA VAL A 227 -8.75 17.12 -2.69
C VAL A 227 -9.03 17.90 -1.41
N SER A 228 -10.22 18.48 -1.28
CA SER A 228 -10.66 19.08 -0.02
C SER A 228 -11.31 18.02 0.90
N PRO A 229 -11.33 18.22 2.23
CA PRO A 229 -11.98 17.28 3.15
C PRO A 229 -13.47 17.07 2.89
N ASP A 230 -14.14 18.05 2.27
CA ASP A 230 -15.60 18.03 2.08
C ASP A 230 -16.00 17.47 0.69
N GLU A 231 -15.02 17.19 -0.18
CA GLU A 231 -15.27 16.47 -1.44
C GLU A 231 -15.72 15.03 -1.17
N THR A 232 -16.41 14.42 -2.15
CA THR A 232 -16.99 13.08 -2.01
C THR A 232 -15.98 11.97 -2.29
N LEU A 233 -16.24 10.77 -1.79
CA LEU A 233 -15.54 9.55 -2.19
C LEU A 233 -15.58 9.35 -3.73
N GLY A 234 -16.70 9.67 -4.38
CA GLY A 234 -16.81 9.59 -5.84
C GLY A 234 -15.74 10.42 -6.55
N ARG A 235 -15.52 11.65 -6.07
CA ARG A 235 -14.49 12.55 -6.60
C ARG A 235 -13.08 11.98 -6.43
N VAL A 236 -12.79 11.37 -5.29
CA VAL A 236 -11.52 10.66 -5.03
C VAL A 236 -11.32 9.53 -6.03
N VAL A 237 -12.34 8.70 -6.23
CA VAL A 237 -12.31 7.57 -7.18
C VAL A 237 -12.04 8.08 -8.59
N ASP A 238 -12.77 9.08 -9.07
CA ASP A 238 -12.59 9.65 -10.40
C ASP A 238 -11.16 10.17 -10.62
N LEU A 239 -10.63 10.95 -9.66
CA LEU A 239 -9.27 11.47 -9.74
C LEU A 239 -8.21 10.35 -9.75
N MET A 240 -8.37 9.31 -8.93
CA MET A 240 -7.47 8.17 -8.91
C MET A 240 -7.50 7.40 -10.24
N LEU A 241 -8.68 7.19 -10.81
CA LEU A 241 -8.84 6.44 -12.05
C LEU A 241 -8.37 7.22 -13.29
N ASP A 242 -8.83 8.46 -13.44
CA ASP A 242 -8.57 9.29 -14.62
C ASP A 242 -7.09 9.69 -14.72
N ARG A 243 -6.46 9.93 -13.57
CA ARG A 243 -5.05 10.34 -13.50
C ARG A 243 -4.09 9.19 -13.15
N GLY A 244 -4.61 7.97 -12.96
CA GLY A 244 -3.81 6.80 -12.62
C GLY A 244 -3.10 6.90 -11.27
N LEU A 245 -3.62 7.72 -10.35
CA LEU A 245 -3.05 7.99 -9.04
C LEU A 245 -3.43 6.89 -8.05
N SER A 246 -2.51 6.53 -7.16
CA SER A 246 -2.80 5.61 -6.03
C SER A 246 -3.03 6.31 -4.70
N THR A 247 -2.71 7.60 -4.64
CA THR A 247 -2.64 8.42 -3.42
C THR A 247 -3.12 9.82 -3.79
N LEU A 248 -3.98 10.40 -2.95
CA LEU A 248 -4.41 11.80 -3.04
C LEU A 248 -4.13 12.49 -1.70
N PHE A 249 -3.61 13.71 -1.77
CA PHE A 249 -3.38 14.51 -0.58
C PHE A 249 -4.60 15.38 -0.30
N VAL A 250 -4.96 15.49 0.97
CA VAL A 250 -6.09 16.30 1.41
C VAL A 250 -5.57 17.63 1.92
N THR A 251 -6.06 18.72 1.33
CA THR A 251 -5.65 20.07 1.68
C THR A 251 -6.82 20.94 2.10
N GLU A 252 -6.65 21.71 3.17
CA GLU A 252 -7.58 22.76 3.63
C GLU A 252 -6.75 24.06 3.70
N ASP A 253 -7.18 25.11 3.00
CA ASP A 253 -6.43 26.37 2.85
C ASP A 253 -4.96 26.19 2.42
N GLU A 254 -4.71 25.33 1.42
CA GLU A 254 -3.39 24.93 0.91
C GLU A 254 -2.48 24.15 1.89
N ARG A 255 -2.95 23.92 3.11
CA ARG A 255 -2.23 23.15 4.14
C ARG A 255 -2.59 21.69 4.02
N LEU A 256 -1.61 20.80 4.18
CA LEU A 256 -1.88 19.37 4.22
C LEU A 256 -2.59 19.02 5.54
N VAL A 257 -3.78 18.42 5.42
CA VAL A 257 -4.58 17.96 6.56
C VAL A 257 -4.80 16.45 6.57
N GLY A 258 -4.58 15.78 5.43
CA GLY A 258 -4.77 14.34 5.34
C GLY A 258 -4.20 13.71 4.06
N VAL A 259 -4.33 12.39 3.96
CA VAL A 259 -4.02 11.60 2.76
C VAL A 259 -5.09 10.53 2.57
N VAL A 260 -5.39 10.18 1.32
CA VAL A 260 -6.26 9.06 0.95
C VAL A 260 -5.52 8.16 -0.01
N ASP A 261 -5.30 6.92 0.40
CA ASP A 261 -4.70 5.88 -0.43
C ASP A 261 -5.74 4.90 -0.99
N GLN A 262 -5.41 4.23 -2.10
CA GLN A 262 -6.19 3.06 -2.56
C GLN A 262 -6.34 1.99 -1.47
N SER A 263 -5.36 1.84 -0.57
CA SER A 263 -5.45 0.92 0.56
C SER A 263 -6.53 1.34 1.58
N ASP A 264 -6.75 2.64 1.76
CA ASP A 264 -7.82 3.16 2.62
C ASP A 264 -9.18 2.90 1.98
N LEU A 265 -9.30 3.11 0.66
CA LEU A 265 -10.51 2.76 -0.09
C LEU A 265 -10.84 1.27 0.01
N MET A 266 -9.84 0.40 -0.09
CA MET A 266 -10.02 -1.04 0.12
C MET A 266 -10.46 -1.37 1.55
N ALA A 267 -9.90 -0.70 2.56
CA ALA A 267 -10.32 -0.87 3.95
C ALA A 267 -11.79 -0.42 4.16
N GLN A 268 -12.20 0.68 3.52
CA GLN A 268 -13.59 1.13 3.51
C GLN A 268 -14.52 0.12 2.82
N LEU A 269 -14.07 -0.50 1.72
CA LEU A 269 -14.81 -1.58 1.06
C LEU A 269 -15.04 -2.78 1.98
N LEU A 270 -14.00 -3.20 2.69
CA LEU A 270 -14.08 -4.28 3.67
C LEU A 270 -14.95 -3.92 4.90
N SER A 271 -15.11 -2.63 5.20
CA SER A 271 -15.92 -2.20 6.34
C SER A 271 -17.40 -2.58 6.22
N LEU A 272 -17.89 -2.78 4.99
CA LEU A 272 -19.27 -3.19 4.68
C LEU A 272 -19.59 -4.61 5.14
N ARG A 273 -18.58 -5.46 5.34
CA ARG A 273 -18.78 -6.81 5.88
C ARG A 273 -18.79 -6.73 7.42
N PRO A 274 -19.91 -7.05 8.10
CA PRO A 274 -19.93 -7.14 9.54
C PRO A 274 -19.01 -8.29 9.97
N ARG A 275 -17.90 -8.00 10.66
CA ARG A 275 -17.01 -9.02 11.25
C ARG A 275 -16.66 -8.69 12.69
N ASP A 276 -16.45 -9.75 13.46
CA ASP A 276 -15.89 -9.70 14.82
C ASP A 276 -14.34 -9.76 14.82
N GLN A 277 -13.72 -10.05 13.67
CA GLN A 277 -12.26 -10.21 13.53
C GLN A 277 -11.63 -9.16 12.61
N VAL A 278 -10.44 -8.70 13.00
CA VAL A 278 -9.62 -7.70 12.28
C VAL A 278 -8.79 -8.37 11.20
N PHE A 279 -8.69 -7.74 10.03
CA PHE A 279 -7.76 -8.20 9.00
C PHE A 279 -6.33 -7.89 9.41
N VAL A 280 -5.44 -8.88 9.41
CA VAL A 280 -4.04 -8.72 9.79
C VAL A 280 -3.16 -9.01 8.58
N GLN A 281 -2.34 -8.04 8.18
CA GLN A 281 -1.31 -8.21 7.16
C GLN A 281 0.06 -8.10 7.82
N ILE A 282 0.86 -9.15 7.76
CA ILE A 282 2.25 -9.16 8.24
C ILE A 282 3.19 -9.23 7.04
N SER A 283 4.23 -8.40 7.02
CA SER A 283 5.21 -8.29 5.94
C SER A 283 6.63 -8.15 6.49
N GLY A 284 7.63 -8.38 5.63
CA GLY A 284 9.05 -8.19 5.95
C GLY A 284 9.69 -9.25 6.85
N MET A 285 8.92 -10.25 7.30
CA MET A 285 9.48 -11.40 8.01
C MET A 285 10.19 -12.34 7.03
N THR A 286 11.48 -12.54 7.27
CA THR A 286 12.28 -13.63 6.67
C THR A 286 12.02 -14.98 7.35
N ILE A 287 11.46 -14.96 8.56
CA ILE A 287 11.15 -16.16 9.33
C ILE A 287 9.76 -16.65 8.93
N HIS A 288 9.70 -17.74 8.17
CA HIS A 288 8.46 -18.42 7.76
C HIS A 288 8.12 -19.59 8.69
N GLU A 289 8.36 -19.46 9.99
CA GLU A 289 7.97 -20.46 10.97
C GLU A 289 6.49 -20.26 11.36
N PRO A 290 5.61 -21.25 11.13
CA PRO A 290 4.18 -21.13 11.46
C PRO A 290 3.92 -20.73 12.92
N ASP A 291 4.72 -21.27 13.85
CA ASP A 291 4.56 -21.00 15.28
C ASP A 291 4.79 -19.52 15.64
N VAL A 292 5.71 -18.85 14.95
CA VAL A 292 5.98 -17.42 15.14
C VAL A 292 4.78 -16.59 14.69
N LEU A 293 4.23 -16.93 13.53
CA LEU A 293 3.03 -16.27 12.99
C LEU A 293 1.84 -16.43 13.95
N ASP A 294 1.59 -17.64 14.44
CA ASP A 294 0.48 -17.92 15.36
C ASP A 294 0.60 -17.12 16.67
N GLY A 295 1.81 -17.03 17.22
CA GLY A 295 2.09 -16.20 18.38
C GLY A 295 1.81 -14.71 18.13
N LEU A 296 2.24 -14.17 16.99
CA LEU A 296 1.95 -12.78 16.60
C LEU A 296 0.45 -12.54 16.41
N TYR A 297 -0.26 -13.43 15.69
CA TYR A 297 -1.71 -13.34 15.52
C TYR A 297 -2.44 -13.35 16.86
N SER A 298 -2.00 -14.17 17.82
CA SER A 298 -2.56 -14.21 19.18
C SER A 298 -2.39 -12.88 19.93
N LEU A 299 -1.19 -12.29 19.89
CA LEU A 299 -0.92 -10.97 20.50
C LEU A 299 -1.77 -9.87 19.86
N ILE A 300 -1.77 -9.81 18.53
CA ILE A 300 -2.53 -8.83 17.76
C ILE A 300 -4.02 -8.99 18.06
N GLY A 301 -4.56 -10.21 18.03
CA GLY A 301 -5.96 -10.48 18.34
C GLY A 301 -6.38 -10.02 19.74
N LYS A 302 -5.54 -10.26 20.76
CA LYS A 302 -5.79 -9.77 22.13
C LYS A 302 -5.80 -8.24 22.20
N ALA A 303 -4.85 -7.57 21.54
CA ALA A 303 -4.82 -6.11 21.49
C ALA A 303 -6.01 -5.53 20.73
N MET A 304 -6.38 -6.12 19.59
CA MET A 304 -7.51 -5.66 18.79
C MET A 304 -8.84 -5.77 19.52
N LYS A 305 -9.04 -6.80 20.36
CA LYS A 305 -10.21 -6.90 21.25
C LYS A 305 -10.30 -5.74 22.25
N ARG A 306 -9.17 -5.20 22.73
CA ARG A 306 -9.14 -4.02 23.60
C ARG A 306 -9.40 -2.75 22.81
N VAL A 307 -8.76 -2.62 21.64
CA VAL A 307 -8.97 -1.47 20.73
C VAL A 307 -10.43 -1.37 20.30
N ALA A 308 -11.09 -2.48 19.97
CA ALA A 308 -12.49 -2.53 19.57
C ALA A 308 -13.48 -1.94 20.59
N LYS A 309 -13.08 -1.79 21.86
CA LYS A 309 -13.89 -1.11 22.89
C LYS A 309 -13.90 0.42 22.73
N MET A 310 -12.93 0.98 21.99
CA MET A 310 -12.73 2.42 21.82
C MET A 310 -13.03 2.86 20.38
N ASP A 311 -12.51 2.12 19.41
CA ASP A 311 -12.74 2.33 17.98
C ASP A 311 -12.64 0.99 17.27
N ARG A 312 -13.51 0.71 16.30
CA ARG A 312 -13.61 -0.61 15.69
C ARG A 312 -12.43 -0.84 14.75
N PRO A 313 -11.50 -1.77 15.04
CA PRO A 313 -10.38 -2.05 14.16
C PRO A 313 -10.84 -2.76 12.88
N ARG A 314 -10.25 -2.38 11.75
CA ARG A 314 -10.57 -2.92 10.41
C ARG A 314 -9.41 -3.67 9.81
N VAL A 315 -8.27 -3.01 9.64
CA VAL A 315 -7.07 -3.62 9.05
C VAL A 315 -5.84 -3.23 9.87
N PHE A 316 -5.09 -4.24 10.31
CA PHE A 316 -3.84 -4.13 11.04
C PHE A 316 -2.70 -4.54 10.12
N TYR A 317 -1.77 -3.63 9.88
CA TYR A 317 -0.57 -3.86 9.10
C TYR A 317 0.63 -3.90 10.04
N LEU A 318 1.45 -4.93 9.89
CA LEU A 318 2.74 -5.09 10.56
C LEU A 318 3.81 -5.26 9.49
N HIS A 319 4.81 -4.38 9.52
CA HIS A 319 6.06 -4.58 8.81
C HIS A 319 7.17 -4.87 9.82
N VAL A 320 7.85 -6.00 9.63
CA VAL A 320 8.98 -6.43 10.44
C VAL A 320 10.24 -6.29 9.61
N THR A 321 11.27 -5.68 10.16
CA THR A 321 12.61 -5.67 9.59
C THR A 321 13.56 -6.36 10.56
N THR A 322 14.25 -7.39 10.09
CA THR A 322 15.26 -8.13 10.86
C THR A 322 16.64 -7.61 10.51
N TYR A 323 17.39 -7.17 11.52
CA TYR A 323 18.78 -6.78 11.40
C TYR A 323 19.65 -7.88 12.00
N ASP A 324 20.38 -8.59 11.16
CA ASP A 324 21.38 -9.55 11.60
C ASP A 324 22.64 -8.79 12.00
N THR A 325 22.87 -8.69 13.31
CA THR A 325 24.15 -8.23 13.85
C THR A 325 25.09 -9.42 13.98
N GLU A 326 26.40 -9.23 13.74
CA GLU A 326 27.44 -10.27 13.93
C GLU A 326 27.29 -10.92 15.33
N GLY A 327 26.63 -12.09 15.39
CA GLY A 327 26.15 -12.74 16.62
C GLY A 327 24.90 -13.61 16.42
N LEU A 328 24.41 -14.25 17.50
CA LEU A 328 23.21 -15.12 17.51
C LEU A 328 21.89 -14.37 17.73
N ALA A 329 21.91 -13.05 17.95
CA ALA A 329 20.72 -12.28 18.28
C ALA A 329 20.40 -11.29 17.15
N SER A 330 19.24 -11.47 16.51
CA SER A 330 18.73 -10.50 15.54
C SER A 330 17.98 -9.39 16.25
N LYS A 331 18.13 -8.14 15.78
CA LYS A 331 17.33 -7.01 16.25
C LYS A 331 16.13 -6.82 15.31
N PHE A 332 14.94 -6.75 15.87
CA PHE A 332 13.71 -6.53 15.13
C PHE A 332 13.30 -5.06 15.19
N SER A 333 12.97 -4.47 14.04
CA SER A 333 12.23 -3.22 13.98
C SER A 333 10.81 -3.51 13.49
N LEU A 334 9.83 -2.99 14.23
CA LEU A 334 8.41 -3.18 13.96
C LEU A 334 7.79 -1.85 13.61
N ARG A 335 7.00 -1.85 12.54
CA ARG A 335 6.22 -0.69 12.12
C ARG A 335 4.78 -1.16 11.93
N VAL A 336 3.89 -0.53 12.67
CA VAL A 336 2.48 -0.92 12.77
C VAL A 336 1.59 0.22 12.30
N ARG A 337 0.66 -0.13 11.42
CA ARG A 337 -0.42 0.75 10.99
C ARG A 337 -1.75 0.07 11.28
N LEU A 338 -2.65 0.75 11.98
CA LEU A 338 -3.99 0.26 12.25
C LEU A 338 -5.03 1.20 11.65
N ASN A 339 -5.86 0.69 10.76
CA ASN A 339 -7.06 1.37 10.28
C ASN A 339 -8.24 0.96 11.16
N THR A 340 -8.96 1.94 11.70
CA THR A 340 -10.22 1.77 12.46
C THR A 340 -11.37 2.46 11.73
N ASP A 341 -12.59 2.43 12.30
CA ASP A 341 -13.72 3.20 11.78
C ASP A 341 -13.50 4.71 11.87
N GLY A 342 -12.83 5.18 12.93
CA GLY A 342 -12.66 6.61 13.18
C GLY A 342 -11.36 7.23 12.69
N ALA A 343 -10.28 6.45 12.61
CA ALA A 343 -8.95 6.97 12.26
C ALA A 343 -7.97 5.87 11.87
N MET A 344 -6.83 6.29 11.34
CA MET A 344 -5.64 5.45 11.15
C MET A 344 -4.57 5.83 12.18
N TYR A 345 -3.90 4.83 12.74
CA TYR A 345 -2.86 5.00 13.74
C TYR A 345 -1.55 4.39 13.28
N TYR A 346 -0.47 5.16 13.40
CA TYR A 346 0.89 4.68 13.19
C TYR A 346 1.68 4.61 14.50
N VAL A 347 2.35 3.48 14.73
CA VAL A 347 3.30 3.25 15.82
C VAL A 347 4.49 2.45 15.31
N LYS A 348 5.68 2.74 15.85
CA LYS A 348 6.91 1.98 15.58
C LYS A 348 7.56 1.56 16.88
N GLY A 349 8.31 0.46 16.84
CA GLY A 349 9.13 -0.01 17.94
C GLY A 349 10.29 -0.85 17.44
N ALA A 350 11.19 -1.21 18.34
CA ALA A 350 12.28 -2.12 18.04
C ALA A 350 12.71 -2.85 19.31
N GLY A 351 13.25 -4.05 19.16
CA GLY A 351 13.76 -4.84 20.27
C GLY A 351 14.56 -6.04 19.80
N TRP A 352 15.27 -6.65 20.73
CA TRP A 352 16.04 -7.89 20.48
C TRP A 352 15.18 -9.16 20.60
N ASP A 353 13.97 -9.02 21.17
CA ASP A 353 12.96 -10.07 21.25
C ASP A 353 11.71 -9.61 20.49
N LEU A 354 11.30 -10.39 19.49
CA LEU A 354 10.19 -10.06 18.60
C LEU A 354 8.86 -9.93 19.36
N TYR A 355 8.56 -10.84 20.28
CA TYR A 355 7.30 -10.86 21.02
C TYR A 355 7.19 -9.71 22.01
N LYS A 356 8.29 -9.39 22.69
CA LYS A 356 8.37 -8.24 23.58
C LYS A 356 8.23 -6.94 22.80
N ALA A 357 9.00 -6.77 21.72
CA ALA A 357 8.89 -5.60 20.85
C ALA A 357 7.47 -5.43 20.30
N MET A 358 6.82 -6.53 19.91
CA MET A 358 5.44 -6.52 19.43
C MET A 358 4.46 -6.08 20.52
N SER A 359 4.62 -6.59 21.74
CA SER A 359 3.78 -6.23 22.89
C SER A 359 3.91 -4.73 23.21
N ASP A 360 5.13 -4.21 23.29
CA ASP A 360 5.40 -2.79 23.55
C ASP A 360 4.75 -1.89 22.48
N VAL A 361 4.83 -2.28 21.20
CA VAL A 361 4.20 -1.56 20.09
C VAL A 361 2.67 -1.60 20.16
N LEU A 362 2.08 -2.74 20.54
CA LEU A 362 0.63 -2.86 20.69
C LEU A 362 0.10 -2.02 21.86
N GLU A 363 0.85 -1.92 22.96
CA GLU A 363 0.50 -1.05 24.09
C GLU A 363 0.57 0.44 23.71
N ALA A 364 1.63 0.84 23.01
CA ALA A 364 1.76 2.19 22.49
C ALA A 364 0.63 2.54 21.49
N LEU A 365 0.23 1.58 20.65
CA LEU A 365 -0.90 1.71 19.74
C LEU A 365 -2.21 1.91 20.50
N GLU A 366 -2.52 1.06 21.47
CA GLU A 366 -3.72 1.17 22.28
C GLU A 366 -3.81 2.53 23.00
N THR A 367 -2.68 3.00 23.55
CA THR A 367 -2.58 4.31 24.20
C THR A 367 -2.86 5.44 23.22
N LYS A 368 -2.35 5.35 21.99
CA LYS A 368 -2.57 6.35 20.95
C LYS A 368 -4.04 6.40 20.53
N VAL A 369 -4.69 5.25 20.31
CA VAL A 369 -6.12 5.17 19.99
C VAL A 369 -6.97 5.86 21.05
N ARG A 370 -6.72 5.53 22.34
CA ARG A 370 -7.45 6.11 23.48
C ARG A 370 -7.37 7.64 23.48
N ARG A 371 -6.14 8.17 23.38
CA ARG A 371 -5.87 9.61 23.43
C ARG A 371 -6.55 10.39 22.30
N GLU A 372 -6.55 9.84 21.09
CA GLU A 372 -7.18 10.51 19.94
C GLU A 372 -8.71 10.43 19.99
N LYS A 373 -9.26 9.33 20.52
CA LYS A 373 -10.70 9.21 20.73
C LYS A 373 -11.21 10.26 21.73
N GLU A 374 -10.52 10.42 22.85
CA GLU A 374 -10.82 11.45 23.87
C GLU A 374 -10.82 12.86 23.24
N LYS A 375 -9.76 13.21 22.49
CA LYS A 375 -9.69 14.49 21.76
C LYS A 375 -10.84 14.70 20.78
N SER A 376 -11.26 13.65 20.07
CA SER A 376 -12.39 13.73 19.13
C SER A 376 -13.72 13.99 19.82
N LEU A 377 -13.92 13.42 21.01
CA LEU A 377 -15.12 13.61 21.83
C LEU A 377 -15.18 15.02 22.41
N ASP A 378 -14.05 15.55 22.88
CA ASP A 378 -13.97 16.92 23.41
C ASP A 378 -14.25 17.97 22.32
N ARG A 379 -13.71 17.77 21.11
CA ARG A 379 -14.00 18.62 19.94
C ARG A 379 -15.48 18.60 19.53
N ARG A 380 -16.19 17.48 19.75
CA ARG A 380 -17.63 17.36 19.47
C ARG A 380 -18.51 17.97 20.55
N LYS A 381 -18.02 18.09 21.79
CA LYS A 381 -18.74 18.73 22.91
C LYS A 381 -18.55 20.26 22.97
N GLY A 382 -17.51 20.78 22.34
CA GLY A 382 -17.21 22.22 22.25
C GLY A 382 -17.81 22.95 21.04
N ARG A 383 -18.57 22.24 20.20
CA ARG A 383 -19.45 22.78 19.14
C ARG A 383 -20.88 22.61 19.60
#